data_AF-A0A453I844-F1
#
_entry.id   AF-A0A453I844-F1
#
_cell.length_a   1.000
_cell.length_b   1.000
_cell.length_c   1.000
_cell.angle_alpha   90.00
_cell.angle_beta   90.00
_cell.angle_gamma   90.00
#
_symmetry.space_group_name_H-M   'P 1'
#
loop_
_entity.id
_entity.type
_entity.pdbx_description
1 polymer ?
#
loop_
_entity_poly.entity_id
_entity_poly.type
_entity_poly.pdbx_seq_one_letter_code
_entity_poly.pdbx_strand_id
1 'polypeptide(L)'
;QMSAPMDWAARSVGELEQATDLDTFCMMALSPLDGRYFRFIKDLMPFFSEFGLIRYRVLVEVKWLLKLSQIPEVKEVLEFFHFGCTSEDINNLSHALALKEGVNTVMFPVMIDVCSAICSLATENAHVPLLSKTHGQCEINEYLNYCFFISI
;
A
#
# COMPACT_ATOMS: atom_id res chain seq x y z
N GLN A 1 8.60 24.03 8.85
CA GLN A 1 9.43 22.82 8.72
C GLN A 1 8.58 21.63 9.12
N MET A 2 8.01 20.91 8.15
CA MET A 2 7.43 19.59 8.42
C MET A 2 8.61 18.67 8.72
N SER A 3 8.84 18.41 10.00
CA SER A 3 9.62 17.26 10.45
C SER A 3 9.10 16.02 9.72
N ALA A 4 10.02 15.14 9.32
CA ALA A 4 9.77 13.93 8.54
C ALA A 4 8.41 13.27 8.86
N PRO A 5 7.70 12.71 7.86
CA PRO A 5 6.46 12.01 8.11
C PRO A 5 6.75 10.95 9.18
N MET A 6 6.14 11.10 10.35
CA MET A 6 6.22 10.12 11.43
C MET A 6 5.92 8.75 10.82
N ASP A 7 6.83 7.77 10.93
CA ASP A 7 6.63 6.44 10.37
C ASP A 7 5.65 5.64 11.25
N TRP A 8 4.39 6.04 11.16
CA TRP A 8 3.30 5.47 11.92
C TRP A 8 2.91 4.08 11.41
N ALA A 9 3.18 3.79 10.13
CA ALA A 9 2.97 2.48 9.54
C ALA A 9 3.88 1.46 10.21
N ALA A 10 5.19 1.74 10.33
CA ALA A 10 6.13 0.85 11.00
C ALA A 10 5.78 0.63 12.48
N ARG A 11 5.32 1.68 13.17
CA ARG A 11 4.88 1.54 14.57
C ARG A 11 3.66 0.63 14.72
N SER A 12 2.67 0.79 13.84
CA SER A 12 1.43 0.00 13.88
C SER A 12 1.69 -1.48 13.61
N VAL A 13 2.59 -1.78 12.66
CA VAL A 13 2.97 -3.17 12.33
C VAL A 13 3.74 -3.81 13.49
N GLY A 14 4.66 -3.09 14.14
CA GLY A 14 5.40 -3.60 15.29
C GLY A 14 4.53 -3.89 16.51
N GLU A 15 3.45 -3.14 16.72
CA GLU A 15 2.47 -3.39 17.78
C GLU A 15 1.61 -4.64 17.49
N LEU A 16 1.31 -4.93 16.22
CA LEU A 16 0.55 -6.13 15.80
C LEU A 16 1.36 -7.43 15.92
N GLU A 17 2.66 -7.40 15.65
CA GLU A 17 3.54 -8.58 15.76
C GLU A 17 3.72 -9.08 17.19
N GLN A 18 3.48 -8.22 18.18
CA GLN A 18 3.56 -8.56 19.61
C GLN A 18 2.26 -9.16 20.15
N ALA A 19 1.18 -9.22 19.36
CA ALA A 19 -0.09 -9.77 19.80
C ALA A 19 -0.01 -11.30 19.93
N THR A 20 -0.10 -11.80 21.17
CA THR A 20 0.09 -13.21 21.53
C THR A 20 -1.00 -14.17 21.02
N ASP A 21 -2.03 -13.68 20.32
CA ASP A 21 -3.21 -14.46 19.90
C ASP A 21 -3.51 -14.34 18.39
N LEU A 22 -2.53 -13.90 17.61
CA LEU A 22 -2.67 -13.66 16.17
C LEU A 22 -3.05 -14.94 15.39
N ASP A 23 -2.48 -16.08 15.77
CA ASP A 23 -2.76 -17.36 15.09
C ASP A 23 -4.22 -17.82 15.27
N THR A 24 -4.79 -17.65 16.47
CA THR A 24 -6.20 -17.96 16.75
C THR A 24 -7.13 -17.06 15.93
N PHE A 25 -6.79 -15.77 15.85
CA PHE A 25 -7.52 -14.79 15.03
C PHE A 25 -7.49 -15.15 13.53
N CYS A 26 -6.32 -15.50 12.99
CA CYS A 26 -6.16 -15.86 11.58
C CYS A 26 -6.96 -17.12 11.18
N MET A 27 -7.15 -18.07 12.11
CA MET A 27 -7.95 -19.28 11.86
C MET A 27 -9.46 -19.02 11.84
N MET A 28 -9.92 -17.96 12.52
CA MET A 28 -11.34 -17.54 12.55
C MET A 28 -11.68 -16.47 11.49
N ALA A 29 -10.68 -15.95 10.76
CA ALA A 29 -10.88 -14.94 9.75
C ALA A 29 -11.78 -15.43 8.60
N LEU A 30 -12.78 -14.63 8.24
CA LEU A 30 -13.70 -14.95 7.15
C LEU A 30 -13.01 -14.82 5.78
N SER A 31 -12.18 -13.79 5.61
CA SER A 31 -11.39 -13.56 4.41
C SER A 31 -10.01 -14.22 4.53
N PRO A 32 -9.52 -14.92 3.49
CA PRO A 32 -8.16 -15.45 3.48
C PRO A 32 -7.08 -14.36 3.61
N LEU A 33 -7.38 -13.13 3.21
CA LEU A 33 -6.47 -11.98 3.31
C LEU A 33 -6.09 -11.71 4.76
N ASP A 34 -7.09 -11.68 5.66
CA ASP A 34 -6.90 -11.40 7.08
C ASP A 34 -6.43 -12.63 7.89
N GLY A 35 -6.38 -13.80 7.26
CA GLY A 35 -5.94 -15.06 7.85
C GLY A 35 -4.72 -15.66 7.14
N ARG A 36 -4.96 -16.63 6.25
CA ARG A 36 -3.92 -17.39 5.53
C ARG A 36 -2.84 -16.52 4.89
N TYR A 37 -3.21 -15.38 4.33
CA TYR A 37 -2.31 -14.47 3.61
C TYR A 37 -1.89 -13.25 4.42
N PHE A 38 -2.23 -13.20 5.72
CA PHE A 38 -1.93 -12.08 6.60
C PHE A 38 -0.47 -11.65 6.52
N ARG A 39 0.45 -12.61 6.56
CA ARG A 39 1.90 -12.37 6.49
C ARG A 39 2.37 -11.59 5.25
N PHE A 40 1.61 -11.65 4.15
CA PHE A 40 1.93 -10.97 2.90
C PHE A 40 1.27 -9.59 2.79
N ILE A 41 0.20 -9.35 3.55
CA ILE A 41 -0.60 -8.12 3.45
C ILE A 41 -0.55 -7.25 4.71
N LYS A 42 0.12 -7.71 5.78
CA LYS A 42 0.20 -7.00 7.07
C LYS A 42 0.67 -5.55 6.91
N ASP A 43 1.56 -5.29 5.95
CA ASP A 43 2.11 -3.96 5.69
C ASP A 43 1.09 -3.02 5.04
N LEU A 44 0.02 -3.54 4.44
CA LEU A 44 -1.10 -2.77 3.88
C LEU A 44 -2.17 -2.42 4.93
N MET A 45 -2.22 -3.14 6.06
CA MET A 45 -3.24 -2.94 7.10
C MET A 45 -3.27 -1.52 7.68
N PRO A 46 -2.14 -0.83 7.92
CA PRO A 46 -2.18 0.55 8.43
C PRO A 46 -2.95 1.50 7.49
N PHE A 47 -3.07 1.17 6.20
CA PHE A 47 -3.69 2.01 5.19
C PHE A 47 -5.15 1.63 4.88
N PHE A 48 -5.44 0.34 4.74
CA PHE A 48 -6.71 -0.16 4.20
C PHE A 48 -7.64 -0.82 5.22
N SER A 49 -7.27 -0.84 6.50
CA SER A 49 -8.16 -1.27 7.59
C SER A 49 -9.13 -0.16 8.01
N GLU A 50 -10.16 -0.52 8.78
CA GLU A 50 -11.03 0.46 9.43
C GLU A 50 -10.23 1.42 10.34
N PHE A 51 -9.21 0.90 11.03
CA PHE A 51 -8.25 1.73 11.77
C PHE A 51 -7.57 2.75 10.86
N GLY A 52 -7.09 2.32 9.70
CA GLY A 52 -6.50 3.20 8.68
C GLY A 52 -7.48 4.28 8.21
N LEU A 53 -8.72 3.90 7.89
CA LEU A 53 -9.76 4.84 7.47
C LEU A 53 -10.05 5.89 8.55
N ILE A 54 -10.30 5.45 9.79
CA ILE A 54 -10.59 6.36 10.92
C ILE A 54 -9.41 7.32 11.14
N ARG A 55 -8.18 6.80 11.10
CA ARG A 55 -6.97 7.60 11.23
C ARG A 55 -6.89 8.69 10.18
N TYR A 56 -7.10 8.35 8.91
CA TYR A 56 -7.06 9.33 7.83
C TYR A 56 -8.17 10.37 7.93
N ARG A 57 -9.37 9.97 8.33
CA ARG A 57 -10.47 10.91 8.57
C ARG A 57 -10.11 11.91 9.66
N VAL A 58 -9.58 11.46 10.79
CA VAL A 58 -9.10 12.33 11.87
C VAL A 58 -8.00 13.27 11.38
N LEU A 59 -7.05 12.76 10.58
CA LEU A 59 -5.98 13.57 10.03
C LEU A 59 -6.49 14.66 9.08
N VAL A 60 -7.47 14.35 8.22
CA VAL A 60 -8.09 15.32 7.32
C VAL A 60 -8.83 16.40 8.11
N GLU A 61 -9.63 16.01 9.12
CA GLU A 61 -10.33 16.95 10.00
C GLU A 61 -9.38 17.88 10.75
N VAL A 62 -8.30 17.34 11.32
CA VAL A 62 -7.28 18.14 12.03
C VAL A 62 -6.57 19.11 11.07
N LYS A 63 -6.25 18.66 9.84
CA LYS A 63 -5.66 19.54 8.82
C LYS A 63 -6.62 20.62 8.37
N TRP A 64 -7.91 20.31 8.26
CA TRP A 64 -8.96 21.27 7.94
C TRP A 64 -9.07 22.33 9.04
N LEU A 65 -9.13 21.89 10.29
CA LEU A 65 -9.16 22.77 11.46
C LEU A 65 -7.93 23.69 11.53
N LEU A 66 -6.74 23.14 11.27
CA LEU A 66 -5.49 23.90 11.20
C LEU A 66 -5.51 24.93 10.06
N LYS A 67 -6.21 24.63 8.96
CA LYS A 67 -6.36 25.57 7.85
C LYS A 67 -7.31 26.71 8.20
N LEU A 68 -8.42 26.41 8.89
CA LEU A 68 -9.37 27.41 9.36
C LEU A 68 -8.77 28.32 10.43
N SER A 69 -7.92 27.80 11.33
CA SER A 69 -7.27 28.63 12.37
C SER A 69 -6.26 29.65 11.80
N GLN A 70 -5.88 29.52 10.53
CA GLN A 70 -5.05 30.52 9.83
C GLN A 70 -5.88 31.71 9.30
N ILE A 71 -7.21 31.65 9.39
CA ILE A 71 -8.12 32.70 8.91
C ILE A 71 -8.41 33.64 10.10
N PRO A 72 -8.00 34.93 10.03
CA PRO A 72 -8.13 35.88 11.15
C PRO A 72 -9.57 36.08 11.66
N GLU A 73 -10.57 35.86 10.81
CA GLU A 73 -11.99 36.00 11.11
C GLU A 73 -12.54 34.86 11.98
N VAL A 74 -11.84 33.72 12.08
CA VAL A 74 -12.26 32.54 12.85
C VAL A 74 -11.66 32.62 14.26
N LYS A 75 -12.47 33.05 15.23
CA LYS A 75 -12.01 33.27 16.63
C LYS A 75 -12.11 32.06 17.54
N GLU A 76 -13.10 31.20 17.34
CA GLU A 76 -13.33 30.00 18.15
C GLU A 76 -13.13 28.77 17.28
N VAL A 77 -12.19 27.90 17.64
CA VAL A 77 -11.75 26.83 16.72
C VAL A 77 -12.59 25.56 16.91
N LEU A 78 -13.10 25.29 18.12
CA LEU A 78 -13.78 24.02 18.43
C LEU A 78 -15.12 23.85 17.70
N GLU A 79 -15.88 24.93 17.51
CA GLU A 79 -17.15 24.89 16.76
C GLU A 79 -16.95 24.68 15.25
N PHE A 80 -15.71 24.84 14.77
CA PHE A 80 -15.36 24.72 13.36
C PHE A 80 -14.86 23.32 12.97
N PHE A 81 -14.94 22.36 13.88
CA PHE A 81 -14.70 20.96 13.54
C PHE A 81 -15.72 20.52 12.48
N HIS A 82 -15.25 19.97 11.36
CA HIS A 82 -16.09 19.61 10.20
C HIS A 82 -16.85 20.78 9.53
N PHE A 83 -16.49 22.05 9.81
CA PHE A 83 -17.25 23.19 9.29
C PHE A 83 -17.25 23.28 7.77
N GLY A 84 -18.44 23.38 7.18
CA GLY A 84 -18.62 23.51 5.73
C GLY A 84 -18.23 22.27 4.92
N CYS A 85 -17.88 21.16 5.59
CA CYS A 85 -17.58 19.89 4.96
C CYS A 85 -18.79 18.97 5.02
N THR A 86 -18.86 18.08 4.05
CA THR A 86 -19.69 16.88 4.09
C THR A 86 -18.84 15.68 4.48
N SER A 87 -19.48 14.57 4.87
CA SER A 87 -18.80 13.29 5.07
C SER A 87 -17.96 12.87 3.85
N GLU A 88 -18.42 13.23 2.65
CA GLU A 88 -17.80 12.83 1.40
C GLU A 88 -16.49 13.58 1.11
N ASP A 89 -16.40 14.85 1.55
CA ASP A 89 -15.15 15.62 1.46
C ASP A 89 -14.04 14.96 2.28
N ILE A 90 -14.39 14.47 3.47
CA ILE A 90 -13.45 13.80 4.38
C ILE A 90 -13.12 12.41 3.87
N ASN A 91 -14.11 11.64 3.43
CA ASN A 91 -13.92 10.27 2.95
C ASN A 91 -13.04 10.22 1.69
N ASN A 92 -13.30 11.08 0.69
CA ASN A 92 -12.53 11.09 -0.54
C ASN A 92 -11.06 11.43 -0.30
N LEU A 93 -10.79 12.44 0.54
CA LEU A 93 -9.42 12.77 0.92
C LEU A 93 -8.76 11.64 1.72
N SER A 94 -9.52 10.96 2.59
CA SER A 94 -9.01 9.85 3.38
C SER A 94 -8.62 8.66 2.50
N HIS A 95 -9.47 8.28 1.54
CA HIS A 95 -9.15 7.24 0.57
C HIS A 95 -8.00 7.62 -0.36
N ALA A 96 -7.94 8.87 -0.82
CA ALA A 96 -6.84 9.34 -1.65
C ALA A 96 -5.50 9.28 -0.91
N LEU A 97 -5.47 9.66 0.37
CA LEU A 97 -4.28 9.55 1.21
C LEU A 97 -3.90 8.09 1.48
N ALA A 98 -4.87 7.23 1.84
CA ALA A 98 -4.64 5.81 2.05
C ALA A 98 -4.05 5.13 0.81
N LEU A 99 -4.65 5.39 -0.37
CA LEU A 99 -4.17 4.86 -1.63
C LEU A 99 -2.77 5.37 -1.96
N LYS A 100 -2.55 6.68 -1.85
CA LYS A 100 -1.25 7.29 -2.15
C LYS A 100 -0.15 6.73 -1.26
N GLU A 101 -0.38 6.63 0.05
CA GLU A 101 0.64 6.13 0.98
C GLU A 101 0.83 4.63 0.85
N GLY A 102 -0.24 3.84 0.79
CA GLY A 102 -0.15 2.38 0.62
C GLY A 102 0.54 1.97 -0.69
N VAL A 103 0.24 2.65 -1.80
CA VAL A 103 0.90 2.39 -3.08
C VAL A 103 2.37 2.76 -3.02
N ASN A 104 2.72 3.97 -2.59
CA ASN A 104 4.11 4.43 -2.64
C ASN A 104 5.01 3.74 -1.60
N THR A 105 4.46 3.33 -0.47
CA THR A 105 5.23 2.78 0.66
C THR A 105 5.36 1.26 0.57
N VAL A 106 4.33 0.57 0.04
CA VAL A 106 4.28 -0.90 0.06
C VAL A 106 4.25 -1.47 -1.37
N MET A 107 3.25 -1.10 -2.17
CA MET A 107 3.05 -1.77 -3.47
C MET A 107 4.16 -1.46 -4.47
N PHE A 108 4.58 -0.19 -4.55
CA PHE A 108 5.56 0.26 -5.54
C PHE A 108 6.96 -0.34 -5.32
N PRO A 109 7.52 -0.37 -4.09
CA PRO A 109 8.75 -1.10 -3.81
C PRO A 109 8.67 -2.58 -4.19
N VAL A 110 7.58 -3.27 -3.83
CA VAL A 110 7.40 -4.69 -4.16
C VAL A 110 7.33 -4.92 -5.68
N MET A 111 6.67 -4.03 -6.43
CA MET A 111 6.66 -4.10 -7.90
C MET A 111 8.08 -3.93 -8.48
N ILE A 112 8.87 -3.00 -7.94
CA ILE A 112 10.27 -2.81 -8.33
C ILE A 112 11.10 -4.07 -8.02
N ASP A 113 10.89 -4.69 -6.86
CA ASP A 113 11.61 -5.92 -6.47
C ASP A 113 11.31 -7.07 -7.44
N VAL A 114 10.05 -7.23 -7.83
CA VAL A 114 9.63 -8.24 -8.81
C VAL A 114 10.26 -7.95 -10.18
N CYS A 115 10.18 -6.71 -10.66
CA CYS A 115 10.82 -6.32 -11.93
C CYS A 115 12.33 -6.57 -11.89
N SER A 116 12.98 -6.22 -10.79
CA SER A 116 14.42 -6.42 -10.61
C SER A 116 14.78 -7.91 -10.60
N ALA A 117 13.99 -8.75 -9.92
CA ALA A 117 14.19 -10.19 -9.92
C ALA A 117 14.04 -10.80 -11.33
N ILE A 118 13.03 -10.37 -12.09
CA ILE A 118 12.85 -10.83 -13.48
C ILE A 118 14.01 -10.37 -14.36
N CYS A 119 14.46 -9.12 -14.23
CA CYS A 119 15.63 -8.60 -14.96
C CYS A 119 16.91 -9.38 -14.63
N SER A 120 17.15 -9.70 -13.35
CA SER A 120 18.30 -10.52 -12.94
C SER A 120 18.24 -11.91 -13.56
N LEU A 121 17.08 -12.58 -13.48
CA LEU A 121 16.89 -13.90 -14.11
C LEU A 121 17.11 -13.84 -15.63
N ALA A 122 16.60 -12.80 -16.30
CA ALA A 122 16.75 -12.62 -17.73
C ALA A 122 18.22 -12.42 -18.13
N THR A 123 18.97 -11.61 -17.38
CA THR A 123 20.38 -11.32 -17.66
C THR A 123 21.29 -12.52 -17.36
N GLU A 124 21.09 -13.21 -16.24
CA GLU A 124 21.85 -14.41 -15.87
C GLU A 124 21.70 -15.53 -16.91
N ASN A 125 20.50 -15.69 -17.45
CA ASN A 125 20.18 -16.77 -18.39
C ASN A 125 20.26 -16.34 -19.86
N ALA A 126 20.82 -15.16 -20.16
CA ALA A 126 20.86 -14.63 -21.53
C ALA A 126 21.61 -15.48 -22.55
N HIS A 127 22.51 -16.34 -22.08
CA HIS A 127 23.30 -17.24 -22.92
C HIS A 127 22.62 -18.61 -23.13
N VAL A 128 21.55 -18.91 -22.40
CA VAL A 128 20.89 -20.22 -22.45
C VAL A 128 19.95 -20.26 -23.66
N PRO A 129 20.19 -21.13 -24.66
CA PRO A 129 19.27 -21.31 -25.77
C PRO A 129 17.98 -21.99 -25.28
N LEU A 130 16.84 -21.51 -25.77
CA LEU A 130 15.51 -22.05 -25.50
C LEU A 130 14.81 -22.40 -26.82
N LEU A 131 14.20 -23.57 -26.86
CA LEU A 131 13.26 -23.92 -27.92
C LEU A 131 11.92 -23.23 -27.64
N SER A 132 11.60 -22.20 -28.43
CA SER A 132 10.35 -21.45 -28.29
C SER A 132 9.14 -22.32 -28.67
N LYS A 133 7.97 -22.00 -28.09
CA LYS A 133 6.71 -22.67 -28.45
C LYS A 133 5.61 -21.66 -28.74
N THR A 134 5.07 -21.67 -29.94
CA THR A 134 3.87 -20.93 -30.33
C THR A 134 2.73 -21.92 -30.56
N HIS A 135 1.53 -21.63 -30.05
CA HIS A 135 0.38 -22.56 -30.15
C HIS A 135 0.68 -24.01 -29.70
N GLY A 136 1.68 -24.21 -28.83
CA GLY A 136 2.15 -25.52 -28.38
C GLY A 136 3.10 -26.25 -29.33
N GLN A 137 3.42 -25.69 -30.50
CA GLN A 137 4.36 -26.23 -31.48
C GLN A 137 5.74 -25.60 -31.32
N CYS A 138 6.80 -26.37 -31.57
CA CYS A 138 8.18 -25.87 -31.47
C CYS A 138 8.52 -24.95 -32.65
N GLU A 139 9.02 -23.75 -32.35
CA GLU A 139 9.54 -22.80 -33.34
C GLU A 139 11.04 -22.53 -33.11
N ILE A 140 11.60 -21.53 -33.81
CA ILE A 140 13.03 -21.21 -33.88
C ILE A 140 13.65 -21.05 -32.47
N ASN A 141 14.92 -21.46 -32.32
CA ASN A 141 15.67 -21.27 -31.08
C ASN A 141 15.83 -19.76 -30.78
N GLU A 142 15.30 -19.33 -29.65
CA GLU A 142 15.53 -18.00 -29.09
C GLU A 142 16.40 -18.12 -27.82
N TYR A 143 16.96 -17.02 -27.34
CA TYR A 143 17.64 -17.03 -26.03
C TYR A 143 16.64 -16.78 -24.91
N LEU A 144 16.81 -17.41 -23.74
CA LEU A 144 15.88 -17.32 -22.61
C LEU A 144 15.53 -15.87 -22.22
N ASN A 145 16.47 -14.95 -22.37
CA ASN A 145 16.29 -13.51 -22.11
C ASN A 145 15.20 -12.86 -23.00
N TYR A 146 15.08 -13.26 -24.28
CA TYR A 146 14.05 -12.72 -25.18
C TYR A 146 12.64 -13.08 -24.71
N CYS A 147 12.42 -14.29 -24.18
CA CYS A 147 11.12 -14.67 -23.61
C CYS A 147 10.73 -13.84 -22.38
N PHE A 148 11.70 -13.45 -21.54
CA PHE A 148 11.46 -12.58 -20.39
C PHE A 148 11.16 -11.13 -20.80
N PHE A 149 11.84 -10.59 -21.82
CA PHE A 149 11.63 -9.21 -22.28
C PHE A 149 10.35 -9.01 -23.11
N ILE A 150 9.92 -10.00 -23.88
CA ILE A 150 8.69 -9.89 -24.69
C ILE A 150 7.41 -9.95 -23.82
N SER A 151 7.53 -10.43 -22.57
CA SER A 151 6.40 -10.62 -21.65
C SER A 151 6.21 -9.49 -20.63
N ILE A 152 7.10 -8.49 -20.59
CA ILE A 152 6.97 -7.26 -19.77
C ILE A 152 6.43 -6.14 -20.67
#